data_AF-A0A942GNH6-F1
#
_entry.id   AF-A0A942GNH6-F1
#
_cell.length_a   1.000
_cell.length_b   1.000
_cell.length_c   1.000
_cell.angle_alpha   90.00
_cell.angle_beta   90.00
_cell.angle_gamma   90.00
#
_symmetry.space_group_name_H-M   'P 1'
#
loop_
_entity.id
_entity.type
_entity.pdbx_description
1 polymer ?
#
loop_
_entity_poly.entity_id
_entity_poly.type
_entity_poly.pdbx_seq_one_letter_code
_entity_poly.pdbx_strand_id
1 'polypeptide(L)'
;MTTATATTATNAAGMTADQLRRHADQLRHLNYLALTRLLTQAEARLAGTRGAPAARARIAAALSRIGSSRTPRRSALPQAIRRAAWIKRSAEDLATKAGSYHNDCLYTWDRGTYLATRGLDYVPAYLSAAAPYHDLGGAGMGLIAITRRTCYSKSSGWGPSDVATRYLVGRNESGSYWTHPVPVSCATVIDALEWLWDGRGHDIIERQGDISLVRGRGPRMPRELPDGHTIDGSYIVHRSHAPLRLPQSGERIIIARRAAARSAAPTRD
;
A
#
# COMPACT_ATOMS: atom_id res chain seq x y z
N MET A 1 31.62 -37.00 1.53
CA MET A 1 30.52 -36.96 0.55
C MET A 1 29.40 -36.11 1.14
N THR A 2 29.29 -34.85 0.73
CA THR A 2 28.25 -33.92 1.20
C THR A 2 27.26 -33.73 0.06
N THR A 3 26.09 -34.35 0.19
CA THR A 3 24.94 -34.17 -0.70
C THR A 3 24.37 -32.76 -0.53
N ALA A 4 24.45 -31.95 -1.59
CA ALA A 4 23.81 -30.64 -1.65
C ALA A 4 22.29 -30.81 -1.83
N THR A 5 21.52 -30.37 -0.84
CA THR A 5 20.06 -30.27 -0.89
C THR A 5 19.68 -29.12 -1.83
N ALA A 6 19.00 -29.45 -2.93
CA ALA A 6 18.48 -28.46 -3.88
C ALA A 6 17.28 -27.73 -3.27
N THR A 7 17.51 -26.53 -2.74
CA THR A 7 16.44 -25.67 -2.22
C THR A 7 15.57 -25.19 -3.38
N THR A 8 14.34 -25.69 -3.46
CA THR A 8 13.38 -25.29 -4.50
C THR A 8 12.86 -23.89 -4.16
N ALA A 9 13.19 -22.89 -4.98
CA ALA A 9 12.76 -21.51 -4.76
C ALA A 9 11.23 -21.39 -4.92
N THR A 10 10.55 -20.98 -3.85
CA THR A 10 9.12 -20.68 -3.82
C THR A 10 8.89 -19.17 -3.82
N ASN A 11 7.75 -18.71 -4.34
CA ASN A 11 7.37 -17.30 -4.25
C ASN A 11 6.92 -16.91 -2.82
N ALA A 12 6.56 -15.64 -2.61
CA ALA A 12 6.08 -15.13 -1.31
C ALA A 12 4.80 -15.82 -0.77
N ALA A 13 4.13 -16.63 -1.59
CA ALA A 13 2.97 -17.44 -1.22
C ALA A 13 3.30 -18.94 -1.07
N GLY A 14 4.59 -19.32 -1.04
CA GLY A 14 5.04 -20.71 -0.89
C GLY A 14 4.82 -21.59 -2.13
N MET A 15 4.42 -21.02 -3.27
CA MET A 15 4.17 -21.80 -4.50
C MET A 15 5.47 -22.01 -5.28
N THR A 16 5.71 -23.25 -5.67
CA THR A 16 6.76 -23.65 -6.61
C THR A 16 6.45 -23.17 -8.03
N ALA A 17 7.46 -23.09 -8.90
CA ALA A 17 7.29 -22.66 -10.29
C ALA A 17 6.26 -23.50 -11.07
N ASP A 18 6.19 -24.80 -10.81
CA ASP A 18 5.21 -25.70 -11.43
C ASP A 18 3.79 -25.52 -10.89
N GLN A 19 3.64 -25.12 -9.62
CA GLN A 19 2.34 -24.74 -9.07
C GLN A 19 1.85 -23.42 -9.68
N LEU A 20 2.74 -22.47 -9.95
CA LEU A 20 2.39 -21.21 -10.62
C LEU A 20 1.98 -21.42 -12.08
N ARG A 21 2.67 -22.30 -12.81
CA ARG A 21 2.28 -22.68 -14.18
C ARG A 21 0.91 -23.34 -14.21
N ARG A 22 0.68 -24.35 -13.35
CA ARG A 22 -0.63 -25.03 -13.24
C ARG A 22 -1.75 -24.07 -12.85
N HIS A 23 -1.51 -23.13 -11.94
CA HIS A 23 -2.49 -22.13 -11.55
C HIS A 23 -2.80 -21.14 -12.70
N ALA A 24 -1.78 -20.72 -13.46
CA ALA A 24 -1.98 -19.89 -14.65
C ALA A 24 -2.77 -20.63 -15.75
N ASP A 25 -2.53 -21.93 -15.93
CA ASP A 25 -3.28 -22.77 -16.87
C ASP A 25 -4.73 -22.99 -16.41
N GLN A 26 -4.96 -23.19 -15.11
CA GLN A 26 -6.30 -23.22 -14.53
C GLN A 26 -7.04 -21.90 -14.73
N LEU A 27 -6.41 -20.74 -14.50
CA LEU A 27 -7.04 -19.45 -14.75
C LEU A 27 -7.35 -19.23 -16.24
N ARG A 28 -6.47 -19.66 -17.14
CA ARG A 28 -6.72 -19.65 -18.59
C ARG A 28 -7.90 -20.54 -18.96
N HIS A 29 -7.97 -21.74 -18.39
CA HIS A 29 -9.06 -22.68 -18.62
C HIS A 29 -10.40 -22.17 -18.05
N LEU A 30 -10.41 -21.58 -16.86
CA LEU A 30 -11.59 -20.97 -16.25
C LEU A 30 -12.10 -19.77 -17.06
N ASN A 31 -11.19 -18.91 -17.54
CA ASN A 31 -11.55 -17.81 -18.43
C ASN A 31 -12.10 -18.31 -19.78
N TYR A 32 -11.53 -19.39 -20.32
CA TYR A 32 -12.06 -20.03 -21.52
C TYR A 32 -13.48 -20.55 -21.30
N LEU A 33 -13.72 -21.32 -20.22
CA LEU A 33 -15.05 -21.85 -19.89
C LEU A 33 -16.08 -20.74 -19.62
N ALA A 34 -15.69 -19.65 -18.95
CA ALA A 34 -16.55 -18.49 -18.72
C ALA A 34 -16.90 -17.79 -20.04
N LEU A 35 -15.93 -17.62 -20.93
CA LEU A 35 -16.15 -17.04 -22.25
C LEU A 35 -17.06 -17.93 -23.11
N THR A 36 -16.84 -19.24 -23.11
CA THR A 36 -17.70 -20.20 -23.83
C THR A 36 -19.13 -20.15 -23.31
N ARG A 37 -19.35 -20.11 -21.99
CA ARG A 37 -20.69 -19.97 -21.40
C ARG A 37 -21.38 -18.67 -21.80
N LEU A 38 -20.66 -17.55 -21.75
CA LEU A 38 -21.19 -16.25 -22.18
C LEU A 38 -21.56 -16.23 -23.67
N LEU A 39 -20.75 -16.87 -24.52
CA LEU A 39 -21.04 -17.00 -25.94
C LEU A 39 -22.24 -17.92 -26.20
N THR A 40 -22.36 -19.04 -25.49
CA THR A 40 -23.52 -19.93 -25.58
C THR A 40 -24.81 -19.22 -25.12
N GLN A 41 -24.75 -18.43 -24.04
CA GLN A 41 -25.90 -17.63 -23.58
C GLN A 41 -26.26 -16.51 -24.56
N ALA A 42 -25.27 -15.86 -25.17
CA ALA A 42 -25.50 -14.86 -26.20
C ALA A 42 -26.13 -15.48 -27.47
N GLU A 43 -25.65 -16.64 -27.91
CA GLU A 43 -26.22 -17.40 -29.02
C GLU A 43 -27.66 -17.86 -28.73
N ALA A 44 -27.94 -18.37 -27.54
CA ALA A 44 -29.28 -18.78 -27.13
C ALA A 44 -30.28 -17.60 -27.11
N ARG A 45 -29.82 -16.39 -26.76
CA ARG A 45 -30.63 -15.16 -26.80
C ARG A 45 -30.82 -14.60 -28.21
N LEU A 46 -29.91 -14.89 -29.13
CA LEU A 46 -29.97 -14.43 -30.51
C LEU A 46 -30.71 -15.41 -31.42
N ALA A 47 -30.77 -16.69 -31.07
CA ALA A 47 -31.48 -17.72 -31.83
C ALA A 47 -32.97 -17.36 -32.02
N GLY A 48 -33.43 -17.32 -33.27
CA GLY A 48 -34.82 -17.02 -33.63
C GLY A 48 -35.19 -15.53 -33.73
N THR A 49 -34.27 -14.61 -33.42
CA THR A 49 -34.52 -13.16 -33.52
C THR A 49 -34.20 -12.60 -34.91
N ARG A 50 -35.05 -11.70 -35.42
CA ARG A 50 -34.84 -11.04 -36.71
C ARG A 50 -33.58 -10.15 -36.61
N GLY A 51 -32.56 -10.43 -37.41
CA GLY A 51 -31.27 -9.72 -37.38
C GLY A 51 -30.11 -10.44 -36.65
N ALA A 52 -30.32 -11.68 -36.20
CA ALA A 52 -29.29 -12.52 -35.58
C ALA A 52 -27.96 -12.61 -36.37
N PRO A 53 -27.94 -12.71 -37.72
CA PRO A 53 -26.68 -12.76 -38.48
C PRO A 53 -25.81 -11.50 -38.31
N ALA A 54 -26.43 -10.32 -38.29
CA ALA A 54 -25.72 -9.05 -38.10
C ALA A 54 -25.24 -8.87 -36.65
N ALA A 55 -25.97 -9.42 -35.67
CA ALA A 55 -25.53 -9.45 -34.28
C ALA A 55 -24.31 -10.39 -34.09
N ARG A 56 -24.35 -11.59 -34.69
CA ARG A 56 -23.22 -12.53 -34.71
C ARG A 56 -21.97 -11.92 -35.34
N ALA A 57 -22.12 -11.22 -36.47
CA ALA A 57 -21.01 -10.53 -37.13
C ALA A 57 -20.37 -9.43 -36.24
N ARG A 58 -21.19 -8.66 -35.50
CA ARG A 58 -20.69 -7.65 -34.55
C ARG A 58 -19.92 -8.26 -33.38
N ILE A 59 -20.42 -9.38 -32.84
CA ILE A 59 -19.74 -10.13 -31.76
C ILE A 59 -18.42 -10.73 -32.28
N ALA A 60 -18.43 -11.36 -33.45
CA ALA A 60 -17.23 -11.89 -34.08
C ALA A 60 -16.19 -10.79 -34.38
N ALA A 61 -16.63 -9.62 -34.83
CA ALA A 61 -15.75 -8.46 -35.04
C ALA A 61 -15.24 -7.83 -33.74
N ALA A 62 -15.97 -7.95 -32.63
CA ALA A 62 -15.51 -7.54 -31.30
C ALA A 62 -14.47 -8.54 -30.76
N LEU A 63 -14.72 -9.83 -30.90
CA LEU A 63 -13.80 -10.90 -30.52
C LEU A 63 -12.53 -10.88 -31.38
N SER A 64 -12.65 -10.64 -32.69
CA SER A 64 -11.48 -10.51 -33.56
C SER A 64 -10.67 -9.27 -33.22
N ARG A 65 -11.28 -8.15 -32.81
CA ARG A 65 -10.57 -6.97 -32.27
C ARG A 65 -9.84 -7.28 -30.96
N ILE A 66 -10.42 -8.11 -30.09
CA ILE A 66 -9.77 -8.59 -28.87
C ILE A 66 -8.61 -9.54 -29.22
N GLY A 67 -8.75 -10.37 -30.26
CA GLY A 67 -7.73 -11.32 -30.70
C GLY A 67 -6.63 -10.74 -31.61
N SER A 68 -6.91 -9.66 -32.35
CA SER A 68 -5.99 -9.06 -33.35
C SER A 68 -5.27 -7.81 -32.86
N SER A 69 -5.62 -7.28 -31.68
CA SER A 69 -4.92 -6.16 -31.08
C SER A 69 -3.81 -6.60 -30.11
N ARG A 70 -2.65 -6.98 -30.68
CA ARG A 70 -1.29 -6.57 -30.26
C ARG A 70 -0.24 -7.61 -30.65
N THR A 71 0.51 -7.29 -31.68
CA THR A 71 1.97 -7.50 -31.65
C THR A 71 2.49 -6.89 -30.34
N PRO A 72 3.22 -7.64 -29.49
CA PRO A 72 3.71 -7.13 -28.21
C PRO A 72 4.86 -6.15 -28.44
N ARG A 73 4.55 -4.89 -28.73
CA ARG A 73 5.54 -3.81 -28.75
C ARG A 73 5.79 -3.33 -27.31
N ARG A 74 6.96 -3.68 -26.77
CA ARG A 74 7.71 -3.10 -25.62
C ARG A 74 6.85 -2.74 -24.38
N SER A 75 6.83 -3.49 -23.27
CA SER A 75 7.96 -3.99 -22.48
C SER A 75 7.60 -5.33 -21.83
N ALA A 76 8.37 -6.37 -22.14
CA ALA A 76 8.20 -7.72 -21.60
C ALA A 76 8.73 -7.83 -20.15
N LEU A 77 8.46 -6.84 -19.31
CA LEU A 77 8.61 -7.05 -17.87
C LEU A 77 7.43 -7.92 -17.42
N PRO A 78 7.66 -9.06 -16.76
CA PRO A 78 6.60 -9.85 -16.15
C PRO A 78 5.61 -8.95 -15.40
N GLN A 79 4.32 -9.28 -15.44
CA GLN A 79 3.25 -8.48 -14.81
C GLN A 79 3.57 -8.12 -13.34
N ALA A 80 4.24 -9.03 -12.62
CA ALA A 80 4.73 -8.81 -11.27
C ALA A 80 5.71 -7.62 -11.16
N ILE A 81 6.68 -7.50 -12.08
CA ILE A 81 7.65 -6.39 -12.09
C ILE A 81 6.94 -5.07 -12.39
N ARG A 82 5.99 -5.07 -13.33
CA ARG A 82 5.20 -3.86 -13.61
C ARG A 82 4.36 -3.44 -12.41
N ARG A 83 3.76 -4.40 -11.71
CA ARG A 83 3.00 -4.15 -10.47
C ARG A 83 3.90 -3.61 -9.37
N ALA A 84 5.08 -4.19 -9.15
CA ALA A 84 6.05 -3.71 -8.17
C ALA A 84 6.54 -2.28 -8.50
N ALA A 85 6.83 -2.00 -9.77
CA ALA A 85 7.22 -0.66 -10.21
C ALA A 85 6.08 0.36 -10.10
N TRP A 86 4.83 -0.06 -10.31
CA TRP A 86 3.66 0.78 -10.07
C TRP A 86 3.47 1.06 -8.58
N ILE A 87 3.52 0.03 -7.72
CA ILE A 87 3.47 0.16 -6.26
C ILE A 87 4.50 1.17 -5.76
N LYS A 88 5.77 0.98 -6.16
CA LYS A 88 6.87 1.88 -5.78
C LYS A 88 6.59 3.32 -6.16
N ARG A 89 6.23 3.57 -7.43
CA ARG A 89 5.96 4.92 -7.94
C ARG A 89 4.75 5.56 -7.29
N SER A 90 3.69 4.79 -7.03
CA SER A 90 2.49 5.31 -6.37
C SER A 90 2.76 5.72 -4.91
N ALA A 91 3.57 4.95 -4.18
CA ALA A 91 4.00 5.34 -2.84
C ALA A 91 4.90 6.59 -2.85
N GLU A 92 5.81 6.70 -3.82
CA GLU A 92 6.69 7.87 -4.01
C GLU A 92 5.92 9.13 -4.43
N ASP A 93 4.87 8.99 -5.24
CA ASP A 93 3.96 10.08 -5.60
C ASP A 93 3.21 10.62 -4.36
N LEU A 94 2.71 9.73 -3.49
CA LEU A 94 2.12 10.13 -2.22
C LEU A 94 3.15 10.83 -1.30
N ALA A 95 4.38 10.31 -1.24
CA ALA A 95 5.46 10.93 -0.47
C ALA A 95 5.79 12.34 -0.97
N THR A 96 5.76 12.55 -2.28
CA THR A 96 6.00 13.85 -2.92
C THR A 96 4.92 14.84 -2.51
N LYS A 97 3.66 14.43 -2.60
CA LYS A 97 2.50 15.25 -2.20
C LYS A 97 2.48 15.55 -0.70
N ALA A 98 2.99 14.64 0.12
CA ALA A 98 3.16 14.82 1.56
C ALA A 98 4.44 15.56 1.97
N GLY A 99 5.24 16.06 1.01
CA GLY A 99 6.46 16.83 1.28
C GLY A 99 7.61 16.03 1.90
N SER A 100 7.62 14.70 1.74
CA SER A 100 8.62 13.78 2.33
C SER A 100 9.39 12.98 1.27
N TYR A 101 9.49 13.52 0.05
CA TYR A 101 10.24 12.91 -1.04
C TYR A 101 11.64 13.52 -1.16
N HIS A 102 12.65 12.66 -1.16
CA HIS A 102 14.05 13.00 -1.37
C HIS A 102 14.62 12.10 -2.47
N ASN A 103 15.51 12.63 -3.30
CA ASN A 103 16.05 11.92 -4.46
C ASN A 103 17.56 12.09 -4.59
N ASP A 104 18.27 12.30 -3.47
CA ASP A 104 19.72 12.44 -3.50
C ASP A 104 20.38 11.16 -4.02
N CYS A 105 21.49 11.33 -4.72
CA CYS A 105 22.29 10.22 -5.20
C CYS A 105 23.01 9.56 -4.02
N LEU A 106 22.47 8.45 -3.50
CA LEU A 106 23.14 7.71 -2.43
C LEU A 106 24.48 7.10 -2.86
N TYR A 107 24.79 6.99 -4.16
CA TYR A 107 26.05 6.38 -4.63
C TYR A 107 27.26 7.31 -4.56
N THR A 108 27.11 8.54 -4.10
CA THR A 108 28.24 9.45 -3.91
C THR A 108 29.05 9.11 -2.67
N TRP A 109 30.35 9.38 -2.76
CA TRP A 109 31.32 9.29 -1.67
C TRP A 109 31.79 10.68 -1.22
N ASP A 110 31.20 11.74 -1.78
CA ASP A 110 31.50 13.10 -1.38
C ASP A 110 30.98 13.34 0.03
N ARG A 111 31.69 14.19 0.77
CA ARG A 111 31.34 14.51 2.15
C ARG A 111 29.96 15.16 2.18
N GLY A 112 29.05 14.62 2.99
CA GLY A 112 27.71 15.15 3.08
C GLY A 112 26.72 14.20 3.76
N THR A 113 25.49 14.68 3.91
CA THR A 113 24.35 13.86 4.28
C THR A 113 23.37 13.86 3.11
N TYR A 114 23.00 12.67 2.65
CA TYR A 114 22.16 12.44 1.49
C TYR A 114 20.90 11.69 1.90
N LEU A 115 19.76 12.09 1.37
CA LEU A 115 18.46 11.50 1.62
C LEU A 115 17.87 10.94 0.32
N ALA A 116 17.42 9.69 0.36
CA ALA A 116 16.65 9.11 -0.74
C ALA A 116 15.41 8.39 -0.24
N THR A 117 14.29 8.66 -0.92
CA THR A 117 13.00 8.05 -0.68
C THR A 117 12.82 6.86 -1.61
N ARG A 118 12.30 5.76 -1.06
CA ARG A 118 11.96 4.55 -1.81
C ARG A 118 10.55 4.09 -1.43
N GLY A 119 9.69 3.91 -2.43
CA GLY A 119 8.41 3.22 -2.25
C GLY A 119 8.60 1.74 -1.91
N LEU A 120 7.93 1.28 -0.86
CA LEU A 120 7.97 -0.11 -0.40
C LEU A 120 6.67 -0.84 -0.76
N ASP A 121 5.53 -0.23 -0.44
CA ASP A 121 4.22 -0.82 -0.65
C ASP A 121 3.16 0.27 -0.92
N TYR A 122 2.04 -0.11 -1.52
CA TYR A 122 0.95 0.80 -1.87
C TYR A 122 -0.38 0.06 -1.96
N VAL A 123 -1.37 0.60 -1.25
CA VAL A 123 -2.77 0.18 -1.32
C VAL A 123 -3.56 1.26 -2.05
N PRO A 124 -4.20 0.94 -3.19
CA PRO A 124 -4.94 1.92 -3.96
C PRO A 124 -6.23 2.36 -3.29
N ALA A 125 -6.68 3.56 -3.64
CA ALA A 125 -7.92 4.20 -3.17
C ALA A 125 -9.15 3.28 -3.16
N TYR A 126 -9.32 2.47 -4.21
CA TYR A 126 -10.48 1.57 -4.33
C TYR A 126 -10.44 0.37 -3.38
N LEU A 127 -9.30 0.07 -2.74
CA LEU A 127 -9.15 -0.96 -1.72
C LEU A 127 -8.97 -0.37 -0.32
N SER A 128 -8.40 0.83 -0.21
CA SER A 128 -8.01 1.44 1.06
C SER A 128 -9.18 2.00 1.87
N ALA A 129 -10.37 2.12 1.29
CA ALA A 129 -11.56 2.62 2.00
C ALA A 129 -12.05 1.66 3.10
N ALA A 130 -11.79 0.35 2.97
CA ALA A 130 -12.25 -0.66 3.92
C ALA A 130 -11.29 -0.83 5.12
N ALA A 131 -11.77 -1.44 6.19
CA ALA A 131 -10.91 -1.94 7.26
C ALA A 131 -9.88 -2.95 6.69
N PRO A 132 -8.63 -2.98 7.19
CA PRO A 132 -8.07 -2.19 8.30
C PRO A 132 -7.47 -0.85 7.85
N TYR A 133 -7.63 -0.50 6.58
CA TYR A 133 -6.99 0.65 5.96
C TYR A 133 -7.63 1.97 6.40
N HIS A 134 -8.97 2.06 6.30
CA HIS A 134 -9.74 3.25 6.66
C HIS A 134 -9.09 4.54 6.10
N ASP A 135 -8.79 4.54 4.80
CA ASP A 135 -8.28 5.71 4.09
C ASP A 135 -9.38 6.76 3.94
N LEU A 136 -9.36 7.73 4.84
CA LEU A 136 -10.36 8.80 4.88
C LEU A 136 -10.18 9.83 3.76
N GLY A 137 -8.98 9.94 3.17
CA GLY A 137 -8.71 10.90 2.10
C GLY A 137 -8.89 10.34 0.69
N GLY A 138 -9.09 9.03 0.56
CA GLY A 138 -9.39 8.33 -0.70
C GLY A 138 -8.27 8.43 -1.75
N ALA A 139 -7.03 8.67 -1.35
CA ALA A 139 -5.88 8.76 -2.26
C ALA A 139 -5.10 7.44 -2.38
N GLY A 140 -5.48 6.44 -1.58
CA GLY A 140 -4.65 5.28 -1.28
C GLY A 140 -3.70 5.57 -0.12
N MET A 141 -2.99 4.52 0.29
CA MET A 141 -1.95 4.59 1.30
C MET A 141 -0.66 3.98 0.79
N GLY A 142 0.45 4.64 1.07
CA GLY A 142 1.79 4.19 0.69
C GLY A 142 2.64 3.92 1.92
N LEU A 143 3.54 2.96 1.80
CA LEU A 143 4.65 2.78 2.71
C LEU A 143 5.93 3.18 1.99
N ILE A 144 6.72 4.05 2.60
CA ILE A 144 8.00 4.50 2.06
C ILE A 144 9.13 4.27 3.07
N ALA A 145 10.35 4.19 2.56
CA ALA A 145 11.57 4.29 3.34
C ALA A 145 12.33 5.55 2.92
N ILE A 146 12.73 6.37 3.88
CA ILE A 146 13.69 7.46 3.67
C ILE A 146 15.02 6.97 4.24
N THR A 147 16.01 6.81 3.36
CA THR A 147 17.37 6.39 3.72
C THR A 147 18.25 7.62 3.80
N ARG A 148 18.88 7.81 4.95
CA ARG A 148 19.93 8.79 5.19
C ARG A 148 21.28 8.12 5.07
N ARG A 149 22.09 8.55 4.12
CA ARG A 149 23.51 8.22 4.02
C ARG A 149 24.34 9.38 4.53
N THR A 150 25.22 9.14 5.49
CA THR A 150 26.23 10.11 5.92
C THR A 150 27.60 9.66 5.42
N CYS A 151 28.20 10.47 4.55
CA CYS A 151 29.55 10.28 4.06
C CYS A 151 30.49 11.23 4.81
N TYR A 152 31.45 10.66 5.52
CA TYR A 152 32.45 11.40 6.30
C TYR A 152 33.58 11.92 5.40
N SER A 153 34.48 12.76 5.93
CA SER A 153 35.60 13.28 5.13
C SER A 153 36.51 12.13 4.67
N LYS A 154 37.13 12.28 3.50
CA LYS A 154 38.12 11.30 2.97
C LYS A 154 39.31 11.05 3.91
N SER A 155 39.59 12.01 4.79
CA SER A 155 40.61 11.93 5.84
C SER A 155 40.15 11.20 7.11
N SER A 156 38.87 10.86 7.22
CA SER A 156 38.35 10.08 8.34
C SER A 156 38.48 8.59 8.05
N GLY A 157 38.80 7.77 9.07
CA GLY A 157 38.82 6.31 8.94
C GLY A 157 37.42 5.68 8.84
N TRP A 158 36.36 6.50 8.87
CA TRP A 158 34.97 6.06 8.88
C TRP A 158 34.40 5.99 7.47
N GLY A 159 33.88 4.82 7.08
CA GLY A 159 33.13 4.65 5.84
C GLY A 159 31.73 5.26 5.92
N PRO A 160 31.01 5.39 4.78
CA PRO A 160 29.64 5.85 4.77
C PRO A 160 28.72 5.02 5.68
N SER A 161 27.79 5.68 6.36
CA SER A 161 26.79 5.05 7.23
C SER A 161 25.37 5.29 6.72
N ASP A 162 24.55 4.25 6.68
CA ASP A 162 23.17 4.30 6.19
C ASP A 162 22.17 4.05 7.34
N VAL A 163 21.17 4.92 7.46
CA VAL A 163 20.04 4.74 8.38
C VAL A 163 18.74 4.93 7.63
N ALA A 164 17.86 3.93 7.67
CA ALA A 164 16.53 4.02 7.06
C ALA A 164 15.45 4.24 8.12
N THR A 165 14.55 5.18 7.85
CA THR A 165 13.29 5.37 8.60
C THR A 165 12.12 5.08 7.67
N ARG A 166 11.09 4.39 8.16
CA ARG A 166 9.88 4.10 7.37
C ARG A 166 8.76 5.05 7.75
N TYR A 167 7.97 5.41 6.75
CA TYR A 167 6.81 6.27 6.93
C TYR A 167 5.62 5.67 6.20
N LEU A 168 4.48 5.69 6.88
CA LEU A 168 3.18 5.54 6.25
C LEU A 168 2.78 6.92 5.70
N VAL A 169 2.32 6.96 4.46
CA VAL A 169 1.91 8.21 3.78
C VAL A 169 0.52 8.05 3.19
N GLY A 170 -0.25 9.12 3.21
CA GLY A 170 -1.63 9.09 2.71
C GLY A 170 -2.26 10.47 2.69
N ARG A 171 -3.59 10.48 2.57
CA ARG A 171 -4.42 11.67 2.62
C ARG A 171 -5.42 11.52 3.76
N ASN A 172 -5.67 12.59 4.51
CA ASN A 172 -6.63 12.58 5.62
C ASN A 172 -8.02 12.99 5.14
N GLU A 173 -8.99 12.96 6.05
CA GLU A 173 -10.39 13.36 5.85
C GLU A 173 -10.57 14.82 5.43
N SER A 174 -9.64 15.72 5.79
CA SER A 174 -9.66 17.12 5.33
C SER A 174 -9.03 17.30 3.95
N GLY A 175 -8.59 16.22 3.31
CA GLY A 175 -7.95 16.26 2.00
C GLY A 175 -6.50 16.74 2.02
N SER A 176 -5.87 16.82 3.19
CA SER A 176 -4.45 17.14 3.35
C SER A 176 -3.60 15.86 3.33
N TYR A 177 -2.40 15.96 2.75
CA TYR A 177 -1.45 14.85 2.75
C TYR A 177 -0.70 14.79 4.09
N TRP A 178 -0.39 13.59 4.55
CA TRP A 178 0.27 13.36 5.83
C TRP A 178 1.36 12.28 5.73
N THR A 179 2.29 12.33 6.67
CA THR A 179 3.33 11.33 6.87
C THR A 179 3.41 10.90 8.34
N HIS A 180 3.49 9.59 8.58
CA HIS A 180 3.53 9.03 9.92
C HIS A 180 4.70 8.06 10.08
N PRO A 181 5.62 8.27 11.04
CA PRO A 181 6.76 7.38 11.22
C PRO A 181 6.33 6.02 11.81
N VAL A 182 6.81 4.95 11.18
CA VAL A 182 6.55 3.55 11.59
C VAL A 182 7.86 2.77 11.73
N PRO A 183 7.89 1.66 12.48
CA PRO A 183 9.09 0.85 12.63
C PRO A 183 9.62 0.31 11.30
N VAL A 184 10.94 0.15 11.25
CA VAL A 184 11.62 -0.47 10.10
C VAL A 184 11.26 -1.94 9.88
N SER A 185 10.58 -2.59 10.82
CA SER A 185 10.09 -3.95 10.69
C SER A 185 8.82 -4.05 9.83
N CYS A 186 8.00 -2.99 9.73
CA CYS A 186 6.74 -3.01 8.96
C CYS A 186 7.03 -3.05 7.47
N ALA A 187 6.80 -4.18 6.79
CA ALA A 187 7.18 -4.42 5.40
C ALA A 187 6.08 -3.99 4.41
N THR A 188 4.84 -3.98 4.87
CA THR A 188 3.66 -3.63 4.08
C THR A 188 2.85 -2.50 4.74
N VAL A 189 1.92 -1.92 3.98
CA VAL A 189 0.95 -0.95 4.51
C VAL A 189 0.11 -1.56 5.63
N ILE A 190 -0.28 -2.84 5.51
CA ILE A 190 -1.08 -3.52 6.53
C ILE A 190 -0.27 -3.72 7.82
N ASP A 191 0.99 -4.15 7.75
CA ASP A 191 1.85 -4.29 8.93
C ASP A 191 2.01 -2.96 9.67
N ALA A 192 2.13 -1.87 8.91
CA ALA A 192 2.27 -0.53 9.45
C ALA A 192 1.02 -0.09 10.20
N LEU A 193 -0.17 -0.40 9.67
CA LEU A 193 -1.45 -0.05 10.28
C LEU A 193 -1.80 -0.94 11.48
N GLU A 194 -1.52 -2.24 11.40
CA GLU A 194 -1.65 -3.13 12.54
C GLU A 194 -0.74 -2.69 13.68
N TRP A 195 0.51 -2.32 13.37
CA TRP A 195 1.39 -1.76 14.39
C TRP A 195 0.86 -0.42 14.93
N LEU A 196 0.43 0.49 14.05
CA LEU A 196 -0.08 1.83 14.40
C LEU A 196 -1.23 1.77 15.42
N TRP A 197 -2.15 0.83 15.19
CA TRP A 197 -3.38 0.67 15.97
C TRP A 197 -3.33 -0.51 16.94
N ASP A 198 -2.15 -1.05 17.22
CA ASP A 198 -1.94 -2.16 18.16
C ASP A 198 -2.82 -3.39 17.86
N GLY A 199 -2.91 -3.76 16.58
CA GLY A 199 -3.72 -4.86 16.06
C GLY A 199 -5.22 -4.55 15.96
N ARG A 200 -5.67 -3.35 16.36
CA ARG A 200 -7.09 -2.97 16.41
C ARG A 200 -7.60 -2.30 15.14
N GLY A 201 -6.83 -2.32 14.04
CA GLY A 201 -7.21 -1.67 12.78
C GLY A 201 -8.57 -2.11 12.22
N HIS A 202 -8.97 -3.36 12.47
CA HIS A 202 -10.27 -3.90 12.05
C HIS A 202 -11.45 -3.49 12.93
N ASP A 203 -11.19 -2.99 14.14
CA ASP A 203 -12.23 -2.57 15.10
C ASP A 203 -12.57 -1.08 14.99
N ILE A 204 -11.90 -0.37 14.08
CA ILE A 204 -12.08 1.06 13.85
C ILE A 204 -13.48 1.34 13.31
N ILE A 205 -14.16 2.27 13.98
CA ILE A 205 -15.46 2.81 13.57
C ILE A 205 -15.22 4.13 12.84
N GLU A 206 -14.46 5.03 13.46
CA GLU A 206 -14.16 6.38 12.97
C GLU A 206 -12.70 6.74 13.32
N ARG A 207 -12.09 7.65 12.55
CA ARG A 207 -10.74 8.17 12.84
C ARG A 207 -10.69 9.69 12.66
N GLN A 208 -9.75 10.30 13.37
CA GLN A 208 -9.40 11.71 13.30
C GLN A 208 -7.89 11.81 13.52
N GLY A 209 -7.12 11.98 12.44
CA GLY A 209 -5.66 12.02 12.51
C GLY A 209 -5.06 10.82 13.27
N ASP A 210 -4.39 11.12 14.39
CA ASP A 210 -3.72 10.16 15.29
C ASP A 210 -4.66 9.55 16.34
N ILE A 211 -5.97 9.77 16.22
CA ILE A 211 -6.98 9.22 17.13
C ILE A 211 -7.93 8.33 16.33
N SER A 212 -8.28 7.18 16.91
CA SER A 212 -9.36 6.32 16.38
C SER A 212 -10.38 5.97 17.46
N LEU A 213 -11.64 5.97 17.07
CA LEU A 213 -12.74 5.39 17.81
C LEU A 213 -12.88 3.91 17.39
N VAL A 214 -12.78 3.01 18.36
CA VAL A 214 -12.84 1.57 18.14
C VAL A 214 -13.90 0.89 18.99
N ARG A 215 -14.39 -0.25 18.50
CA ARG A 215 -15.18 -1.18 19.33
C ARG A 215 -14.28 -1.86 20.35
N GLY A 216 -14.74 -2.05 21.58
CA GLY A 216 -14.04 -2.88 22.55
C GLY A 216 -14.25 -2.54 24.02
N ARG A 217 -13.64 -3.36 24.87
CA ARG A 217 -13.62 -3.20 26.32
C ARG A 217 -12.35 -2.45 26.77
N GLY A 218 -12.43 -1.80 27.93
CA GLY A 218 -11.33 -1.06 28.56
C GLY A 218 -11.68 0.41 28.84
N PRO A 219 -10.68 1.23 29.22
CA PRO A 219 -10.88 2.66 29.44
C PRO A 219 -11.43 3.32 28.17
N ARG A 220 -12.53 4.07 28.31
CA ARG A 220 -13.20 4.75 27.18
C ARG A 220 -12.33 5.82 26.56
N MET A 221 -11.61 6.57 27.38
CA MET A 221 -10.72 7.64 26.95
C MET A 221 -9.29 7.34 27.38
N PRO A 222 -8.27 7.72 26.58
CA PRO A 222 -6.90 7.78 27.06
C PRO A 222 -6.77 8.83 28.18
N ARG A 223 -5.71 8.72 28.98
CA ARG A 223 -5.44 9.68 30.05
C ARG A 223 -5.19 11.09 29.50
N GLU A 224 -4.52 11.16 28.36
CA GLU A 224 -4.14 12.39 27.66
C GLU A 224 -4.44 12.22 26.17
N LEU A 225 -4.88 13.28 25.52
CA LEU A 225 -5.07 13.32 24.08
C LEU A 225 -3.78 13.84 23.41
N PRO A 226 -3.50 13.45 22.15
CA PRO A 226 -2.41 14.04 21.37
C PRO A 226 -2.57 15.55 21.25
N ASP A 227 -1.43 16.25 21.12
CA ASP A 227 -1.39 17.69 20.96
C ASP A 227 -2.37 18.20 19.89
N GLY A 228 -2.99 19.34 20.18
CA GLY A 228 -3.98 19.97 19.30
C GLY A 228 -5.39 19.39 19.39
N HIS A 229 -5.60 18.26 20.08
CA HIS A 229 -6.93 17.68 20.29
C HIS A 229 -7.51 18.15 21.62
N THR A 230 -8.73 18.67 21.59
CA THR A 230 -9.49 19.07 22.77
C THR A 230 -10.87 18.44 22.77
N ILE A 231 -11.51 18.37 23.93
CA ILE A 231 -12.90 17.95 24.05
C ILE A 231 -13.78 19.19 24.01
N ASP A 232 -14.74 19.23 23.10
CA ASP A 232 -15.77 20.25 23.00
C ASP A 232 -17.16 19.59 22.93
N GLY A 233 -17.92 19.72 24.03
CA GLY A 233 -19.18 19.04 24.21
C GLY A 233 -19.07 17.51 24.08
N SER A 234 -19.75 16.96 23.07
CA SER A 234 -19.78 15.51 22.78
C SER A 234 -18.72 15.06 21.76
N TYR A 235 -17.76 15.91 21.43
CA TYR A 235 -16.76 15.66 20.38
C TYR A 235 -15.33 15.90 20.85
N ILE A 236 -14.41 15.20 20.21
CA ILE A 236 -12.99 15.52 20.14
C ILE A 236 -12.78 16.35 18.89
N VAL A 237 -12.22 17.54 19.06
CA VAL A 237 -12.02 18.52 17.99
C VAL A 237 -10.54 18.76 17.78
N HIS A 238 -10.15 18.96 16.52
CA HIS A 238 -8.81 19.37 16.12
C HIS A 238 -8.91 20.33 14.93
N ARG A 239 -8.03 21.32 14.86
CA ARG A 239 -8.10 22.41 13.86
C ARG A 239 -8.07 21.93 12.40
N SER A 240 -7.36 20.83 12.12
CA SER A 240 -7.12 20.31 10.76
C SER A 240 -7.95 19.08 10.39
N HIS A 241 -8.85 18.62 11.27
CA HIS A 241 -9.53 17.34 11.15
C HIS A 241 -11.03 17.49 11.40
N ALA A 242 -11.83 16.60 10.82
CA ALA A 242 -13.26 16.56 11.13
C ALA A 242 -13.48 16.19 12.62
N PRO A 243 -14.51 16.70 13.29
CA PRO A 243 -14.80 16.32 14.68
C PRO A 243 -15.03 14.81 14.81
N LEU A 244 -14.48 14.20 15.86
CA LEU A 244 -14.70 12.80 16.22
C LEU A 244 -15.63 12.73 17.42
N ARG A 245 -16.71 11.96 17.35
CA ARG A 245 -17.63 11.84 18.50
C ARG A 245 -16.96 11.12 19.68
N LEU A 246 -17.41 11.44 20.89
CA LEU A 246 -16.99 10.72 22.09
C LEU A 246 -17.51 9.25 22.08
N PRO A 247 -16.77 8.33 22.72
CA PRO A 247 -17.11 6.91 22.76
C PRO A 247 -18.39 6.62 23.56
N GLN A 248 -19.24 5.76 23.00
CA GLN A 248 -20.45 5.25 23.66
C GLN A 248 -20.16 3.94 24.41
N SER A 249 -21.22 3.29 24.92
CA SER A 249 -21.09 2.01 25.60
C SER A 249 -20.51 0.94 24.66
N GLY A 250 -19.43 0.27 25.08
CA GLY A 250 -18.73 -0.73 24.26
C GLY A 250 -17.75 -0.15 23.24
N GLU A 251 -17.48 1.15 23.30
CA GLU A 251 -16.52 1.84 22.44
C GLU A 251 -15.43 2.52 23.28
N ARG A 252 -14.31 2.83 22.63
CA ARG A 252 -13.22 3.58 23.24
C ARG A 252 -12.39 4.30 22.21
N ILE A 253 -11.65 5.30 22.69
CA ILE A 253 -10.62 5.99 21.95
C ILE A 253 -9.29 5.28 22.13
N ILE A 254 -8.58 5.10 21.02
CA ILE A 254 -7.17 4.69 20.98
C ILE A 254 -6.35 5.74 20.24
N ILE A 255 -5.09 5.85 20.62
CA ILE A 255 -4.13 6.78 20.02
C ILE A 255 -3.16 5.98 19.15
N ALA A 256 -2.88 6.51 17.96
CA ALA A 256 -1.89 6.00 17.04
C ALA A 256 -0.51 5.92 17.71
N ARG A 257 0.13 4.76 17.62
CA ARG A 257 1.53 4.61 18.03
C ARG A 257 2.44 5.40 17.10
N ARG A 258 3.42 6.10 17.65
CA ARG A 258 4.42 6.83 16.86
C ARG A 258 5.79 6.23 17.05
N ALA A 259 6.43 5.81 15.94
CA ALA A 259 7.81 5.37 16.04
C ALA A 259 8.64 6.62 16.27
N ALA A 260 9.61 6.55 17.19
CA ALA A 260 10.63 7.59 17.25
C ALA A 260 11.27 7.65 15.86
N ALA A 261 11.17 8.80 15.19
CA ALA A 261 11.92 9.00 13.97
C ALA A 261 13.38 8.80 14.36
N ARG A 262 14.06 7.80 13.76
CA ARG A 262 15.51 7.62 13.95
C ARG A 262 16.23 8.73 13.18
N SER A 263 16.03 9.96 13.62
CA SER A 263 16.50 11.19 13.01
C SER A 263 16.73 12.22 14.11
N ALA A 264 17.83 12.08 14.86
CA ALA A 264 18.42 13.17 15.65
C ALA A 264 19.81 12.85 16.21
N ALA A 265 20.19 11.59 16.40
CA ALA A 265 21.55 11.29 16.88
C ALA A 265 22.51 11.23 15.67
N PRO A 266 23.53 12.10 15.57
CA PRO A 266 24.80 11.57 15.13
C PRO A 266 25.13 10.49 16.15
N THR A 267 25.27 9.24 15.72
CA THR A 267 25.96 8.25 16.53
C THR A 267 27.38 8.79 16.73
N ARG A 268 27.53 9.53 17.82
CA ARG A 268 28.76 9.76 18.57
C ARG A 268 29.38 8.38 18.76
N ASP A 269 30.57 8.21 18.22
CA ASP A 269 31.78 8.07 19.04
C ASP A 269 32.90 8.88 18.37
#